data_AF-A0A9N9VWL3-F1
#
_entry.id   AF-A0A9N9VWL3-F1
#
_cell.length_a   1.000
_cell.length_b   1.000
_cell.length_c   1.000
_cell.angle_alpha   90.00
_cell.angle_beta   90.00
_cell.angle_gamma   90.00
#
_symmetry.space_group_name_H-M   'P 1'
#
loop_
_entity.id
_entity.type
_entity.pdbx_description
1 polymer ?
#
loop_
_entity_poly.entity_id
_entity_poly.type
_entity_poly.pdbx_seq_one_letter_code
_entity_poly.pdbx_strand_id
1 'polypeptide(L)'
;MDLPTTTSEFICDACKNIDFSKVLESTSATLSTESLVLDIDGSRFISPLQTNCAVCRILSTCCGQQSELSGGFELRAVSFLQNCLWADERFKGAQESAMLAVTPKAASNDEKNIPAVSRFNEAGYVVIYPNGTAPGLFRPRVVSESFDSERTRKWLQNCRDCHGSECRGSSQTVAGMNLIDCETMEIIPATASMPWVTLSYVWGARKEDVFNDHPSLPPLQLPSPIPRLISDSITVVQSLGHRYLWVDMYCIDQQNKHEKMHSINNMDLIYGGAEVNIIAASGTGEGQGLPGIGATKRSQQQVVELPGFTILSTGPDPTASIAKSKWWTRGWTFQEAFLSPRKLVFTEHQTYFECREVSWNESIGGLEFIEDPEKVDFGRFWSASGFLMNLYSGRTISEKYWDGGYLKELLRARVDV
;
A
#
# COMPACT_ATOMS: atom_id res chain seq x y z
N MET A 1 -15.27 1.47 22.83
CA MET A 1 -15.02 0.18 22.16
C MET A 1 -13.95 -0.49 22.96
N ASP A 2 -14.32 -1.57 23.65
CA ASP A 2 -13.38 -2.32 24.48
C ASP A 2 -12.36 -3.03 23.57
N LEU A 3 -11.08 -2.78 23.82
CA LEU A 3 -9.98 -3.49 23.20
C LEU A 3 -10.15 -5.00 23.47
N PRO A 4 -9.90 -5.88 22.50
CA PRO A 4 -10.06 -7.32 22.69
C PRO A 4 -9.14 -7.80 23.81
N THR A 5 -9.71 -8.53 24.77
CA THR A 5 -8.98 -9.20 25.85
C THR A 5 -7.93 -10.15 25.26
N THR A 6 -6.67 -9.75 25.33
CA THR A 6 -5.52 -10.53 24.85
C THR A 6 -5.31 -11.73 25.77
N THR A 7 -5.45 -12.94 25.24
CA THR A 7 -4.73 -14.11 25.78
C THR A 7 -3.25 -13.76 25.76
N SER A 8 -2.59 -13.65 26.91
CA SER A 8 -1.18 -13.25 26.96
C SER A 8 -0.35 -14.24 26.14
N GLU A 9 0.24 -13.79 25.03
CA GLU A 9 1.10 -14.65 24.22
C GLU A 9 2.32 -15.12 25.03
N PHE A 10 2.81 -16.33 24.74
CA PHE A 10 4.00 -16.86 25.41
C PHE A 10 5.25 -16.06 25.04
N ILE A 11 6.08 -15.75 26.04
CA ILE A 11 7.41 -15.12 25.89
C ILE A 11 8.45 -16.01 26.58
N CYS A 12 9.52 -16.37 25.88
CA CYS A 12 10.60 -17.20 26.45
C CYS A 12 11.48 -16.40 27.41
N ASP A 13 12.18 -17.08 28.32
CA ASP A 13 12.99 -16.42 29.36
C ASP A 13 14.13 -15.58 28.78
N ALA A 14 14.72 -16.00 27.65
CA ALA A 14 15.70 -15.19 26.93
C ALA A 14 15.12 -13.84 26.49
N CYS A 15 13.87 -13.80 25.99
CA CYS A 15 13.22 -12.55 25.58
C CYS A 15 12.73 -11.71 26.76
N LYS A 16 12.39 -12.33 27.91
CA LYS A 16 12.05 -11.59 29.14
C LYS A 16 13.25 -10.84 29.74
N ASN A 17 14.46 -11.37 29.53
CA ASN A 17 15.70 -10.78 30.03
C ASN A 17 16.25 -9.67 29.12
N ILE A 18 15.58 -9.37 28.00
CA ILE A 18 15.89 -8.24 27.13
C ILE A 18 15.41 -6.96 27.83
N ASP A 19 16.34 -6.12 28.23
CA ASP A 19 16.07 -4.79 28.80
C ASP A 19 15.63 -3.76 27.74
N PHE A 20 14.39 -3.86 27.28
CA PHE A 20 13.81 -2.95 26.29
C PHE A 20 13.74 -1.49 26.77
N SER A 21 13.92 -1.22 28.07
CA SER A 21 13.86 0.14 28.61
C SER A 21 14.98 1.04 28.09
N LYS A 22 16.18 0.49 27.85
CA LYS A 22 17.29 1.29 27.30
C LYS A 22 17.08 1.71 25.85
N VAL A 23 16.11 1.13 25.15
CA VAL A 23 15.77 1.55 23.78
C VAL A 23 15.24 2.98 23.77
N LEU A 24 14.54 3.40 24.82
CA LEU A 24 14.06 4.78 24.95
C LEU A 24 15.18 5.76 25.30
N GLU A 25 16.25 5.27 25.92
CA GLU A 25 17.42 6.09 26.27
C GLU A 25 18.30 6.36 25.04
N SER A 26 18.29 5.47 24.03
CA SER A 26 19.10 5.60 22.81
C SER A 26 18.44 6.42 21.69
N THR A 27 17.16 6.78 21.81
CA THR A 27 16.41 7.53 20.77
C THR A 27 16.71 9.04 20.70
N SER A 28 17.56 9.58 21.59
CA SER A 28 17.83 11.02 21.67
C SER A 28 19.22 11.36 21.12
N ALA A 29 19.30 11.55 19.80
CA ALA A 29 20.41 12.15 19.05
C ALA A 29 21.77 11.40 19.09
N THR A 30 22.26 11.05 17.89
CA THR A 30 23.56 10.41 17.60
C THR A 30 23.76 9.02 18.21
N LEU A 31 23.38 8.00 17.44
CA LEU A 31 23.73 6.60 17.73
C LEU A 31 25.22 6.39 17.46
N SER A 32 26.05 6.58 18.48
CA SER A 32 27.44 6.13 18.48
C SER A 32 27.51 4.62 18.75
N THR A 33 28.66 4.02 18.47
CA THR A 33 28.99 2.59 18.60
C THR A 33 28.79 1.99 19.99
N GLU A 34 28.44 2.81 20.98
CA GLU A 34 28.15 2.42 22.37
C GLU A 34 26.66 2.21 22.66
N SER A 35 25.78 2.43 21.68
CA SER A 35 24.33 2.18 21.78
C SER A 35 23.96 0.69 21.63
N LEU A 36 24.73 -0.16 22.32
CA LEU A 36 24.55 -1.60 22.39
C LEU A 36 23.45 -1.93 23.40
N VAL A 37 22.23 -1.82 22.91
CA VAL A 37 21.03 -2.16 23.65
C VAL A 37 20.54 -3.44 23.02
N LEU A 38 20.88 -4.56 23.67
CA LEU A 38 20.11 -5.82 23.70
C LEU A 38 20.73 -7.01 22.97
N ASP A 39 21.07 -8.00 23.79
CA ASP A 39 21.35 -9.40 23.46
C ASP A 39 22.47 -9.73 22.47
N ILE A 40 23.57 -10.23 23.05
CA ILE A 40 24.79 -10.69 22.39
C ILE A 40 24.59 -12.06 21.70
N ASP A 41 23.44 -12.73 21.86
CA ASP A 41 23.10 -13.99 21.19
C ASP A 41 21.79 -13.89 20.37
N GLY A 42 21.78 -12.97 19.40
CA GLY A 42 20.69 -12.78 18.45
C GLY A 42 20.48 -13.95 17.47
N SER A 43 21.29 -15.01 17.55
CA SER A 43 21.25 -16.17 16.65
C SER A 43 19.88 -16.87 16.64
N ARG A 44 19.19 -16.86 17.79
CA ARG A 44 17.87 -17.45 17.97
C ARG A 44 16.75 -16.80 17.16
N PHE A 45 16.96 -15.58 16.66
CA PHE A 45 15.96 -14.87 15.85
C PHE A 45 15.98 -15.32 14.38
N ILE A 46 17.00 -16.08 13.94
CA ILE A 46 17.20 -16.49 12.53
C ILE A 46 16.26 -17.62 12.11
N SER A 47 15.73 -18.41 13.06
CA SER A 47 14.86 -19.56 12.76
C SER A 47 13.43 -19.31 13.26
N PRO A 48 12.58 -18.59 12.49
CA PRO A 48 11.20 -18.26 12.85
C PRO A 48 10.33 -19.48 13.19
N LEU A 49 10.60 -20.61 12.54
CA LEU A 49 9.67 -21.74 12.42
C LEU A 49 9.70 -22.71 13.60
N GLN A 50 10.47 -22.44 14.66
CA GLN A 50 10.65 -23.38 15.78
C GLN A 50 10.30 -22.79 17.16
N THR A 51 9.72 -21.59 17.22
CA THR A 51 9.48 -20.91 18.51
C THR A 51 8.03 -20.46 18.69
N ASN A 52 7.48 -20.77 19.87
CA ASN A 52 6.18 -20.26 20.32
C ASN A 52 6.29 -18.88 20.99
N CYS A 53 7.50 -18.31 21.09
CA CYS A 53 7.72 -16.99 21.69
C CYS A 53 7.31 -15.87 20.74
N ALA A 54 6.39 -15.00 21.17
CA ALA A 54 5.92 -13.86 20.40
C ALA A 54 7.04 -12.90 19.98
N VAL A 55 7.92 -12.54 20.92
CA VAL A 55 9.07 -11.66 20.68
C VAL A 55 10.06 -12.30 19.68
N CYS A 56 10.31 -13.60 19.76
CA CYS A 56 11.16 -14.27 18.78
C CYS A 56 10.53 -14.25 17.38
N ARG A 57 9.21 -14.52 17.27
CA ARG A 57 8.50 -14.50 15.98
C ARG A 57 8.58 -13.13 15.32
N ILE A 58 8.27 -12.06 16.05
CA ILE A 58 8.27 -10.71 15.48
C ILE A 58 9.70 -10.27 15.09
N LEU A 59 10.71 -10.51 15.94
CA LEU A 59 12.09 -10.15 15.62
C LEU A 59 12.68 -10.96 14.46
N SER A 60 12.20 -12.19 14.25
CA SER A 60 12.64 -13.01 13.11
C SER A 60 12.29 -12.39 11.75
N THR A 61 11.24 -11.55 11.68
CA THR A 61 10.89 -10.82 10.45
C THR A 61 11.97 -9.82 10.05
N CYS A 62 12.77 -9.34 11.00
CA CYS A 62 13.89 -8.42 10.76
C CYS A 62 15.25 -9.12 10.58
N CYS A 63 15.32 -10.45 10.64
CA CYS A 63 16.60 -11.16 10.53
C CYS A 63 17.10 -11.35 9.08
N GLY A 64 16.20 -11.34 8.09
CA GLY A 64 16.55 -11.65 6.69
C GLY A 64 17.17 -13.03 6.49
N GLN A 65 17.32 -13.48 5.24
CA GLN A 65 18.16 -14.65 4.94
C GLN A 65 19.65 -14.26 5.06
N GLN A 66 20.16 -14.22 6.29
CA GLN A 66 21.57 -13.95 6.62
C GLN A 66 22.35 -15.25 6.86
N SER A 67 22.14 -16.26 6.00
CA SER A 67 22.78 -17.58 6.08
C SER A 67 24.30 -17.57 5.81
N GLU A 68 24.90 -16.42 5.53
CA GLU A 68 26.28 -16.35 5.01
C GLU A 68 27.29 -15.61 5.89
N LEU A 69 26.89 -15.07 7.06
CA LEU A 69 27.81 -14.28 7.90
C LEU A 69 28.25 -15.06 9.13
N SER A 70 29.50 -15.54 9.10
CA SER A 70 30.21 -16.15 10.22
C SER A 70 30.58 -15.07 11.24
N GLY A 71 29.93 -15.05 12.41
CA GLY A 71 30.27 -14.08 13.47
C GLY A 71 29.27 -13.91 14.62
N GLY A 72 28.10 -14.55 14.56
CA GLY A 72 27.03 -14.32 15.54
C GLY A 72 26.27 -13.01 15.29
N PHE A 73 25.12 -12.87 15.93
CA PHE A 73 24.17 -11.78 15.70
C PHE A 73 23.87 -11.07 17.00
N GLU A 74 23.43 -9.83 16.91
CA GLU A 74 23.01 -8.98 18.02
C GLU A 74 21.77 -8.18 17.63
N LEU A 75 20.97 -7.80 18.63
CA LEU A 75 19.81 -6.94 18.44
C LEU A 75 20.23 -5.48 18.71
N ARG A 76 19.87 -4.58 17.80
CA ARG A 76 20.16 -3.14 17.90
C ARG A 76 18.87 -2.34 17.82
N ALA A 77 18.83 -1.23 18.54
CA ALA A 77 17.82 -0.18 18.36
C ALA A 77 18.42 0.97 17.55
N VAL A 78 17.74 1.38 16.48
CA VAL A 78 18.16 2.48 15.60
C VAL A 78 17.02 3.45 15.32
N SER A 79 17.33 4.66 14.87
CA SER A 79 16.29 5.64 14.50
C SER A 79 15.45 5.13 13.34
N PHE A 80 14.12 5.07 13.51
CA PHE A 80 13.19 4.67 12.46
C PHE A 80 13.28 5.61 11.25
N LEU A 81 13.26 6.93 11.48
CA LEU A 81 13.29 7.90 10.39
C LEU A 81 14.62 7.86 9.65
N GLN A 82 15.78 7.77 10.33
CA GLN A 82 17.07 7.71 9.63
C GLN A 82 17.28 6.42 8.82
N ASN A 83 16.48 5.37 9.06
CA ASN A 83 16.61 4.07 8.42
C ASN A 83 15.41 3.71 7.51
N CYS A 84 14.44 4.61 7.34
CA CYS A 84 13.39 4.45 6.34
C CYS A 84 13.86 4.93 4.98
N LEU A 85 13.68 4.12 3.93
CA LEU A 85 14.08 4.49 2.56
C LEU A 85 13.41 5.77 2.04
N TRP A 86 12.24 6.11 2.58
CA TRP A 86 11.43 7.26 2.17
C TRP A 86 11.61 8.50 3.07
N ALA A 87 12.40 8.41 4.14
CA ALA A 87 12.56 9.53 5.06
C ALA A 87 13.57 10.56 4.54
N ASP A 88 13.24 11.83 4.72
CA ASP A 88 14.00 12.99 4.25
C ASP A 88 14.66 13.72 5.43
N GLU A 89 15.81 14.37 5.20
CA GLU A 89 16.51 15.14 6.25
C GLU A 89 15.67 16.29 6.81
N ARG A 90 14.69 16.79 6.06
CA ARG A 90 13.74 17.82 6.51
C ARG A 90 12.89 17.36 7.69
N PHE A 91 12.81 16.06 7.97
CA PHE A 91 12.11 15.52 9.14
C PHE A 91 12.99 15.37 10.39
N LYS A 92 14.24 15.87 10.37
CA LYS A 92 15.07 15.97 11.57
C LYS A 92 14.30 16.76 12.65
N GLY A 93 13.95 16.09 13.75
CA GLY A 93 13.17 16.65 14.86
C GLY A 93 11.69 16.28 14.89
N ALA A 94 11.18 15.51 13.91
CA ALA A 94 9.87 14.86 14.02
C ALA A 94 9.87 13.82 15.17
N GLN A 95 8.68 13.44 15.64
CA GLN A 95 8.55 12.43 16.69
C GLN A 95 9.08 11.07 16.21
N GLU A 96 10.28 10.69 16.64
CA GLU A 96 10.92 9.44 16.22
C GLU A 96 10.38 8.22 16.99
N SER A 97 10.60 7.04 16.42
CA SER A 97 10.43 5.76 17.10
C SER A 97 11.71 4.94 16.96
N ALA A 98 11.94 4.03 17.89
CA ALA A 98 13.03 3.08 17.78
C ALA A 98 12.64 1.93 16.87
N MET A 99 13.49 1.66 15.88
CA MET A 99 13.43 0.47 15.05
C MET A 99 14.37 -0.58 15.61
N LEU A 100 13.89 -1.82 15.73
CA LEU A 100 14.68 -2.98 16.13
C LEU A 100 15.24 -3.68 14.90
N ALA A 101 16.53 -3.96 14.91
CA ALA A 101 17.22 -4.67 13.82
C ALA A 101 18.11 -5.78 14.38
N VAL A 102 18.09 -6.96 13.75
CA VAL A 102 19.02 -8.04 14.07
C VAL A 102 20.19 -7.95 13.09
N THR A 103 21.39 -7.69 13.61
CA THR A 103 22.58 -7.42 12.81
C THR A 103 23.73 -8.39 13.15
N PRO A 104 24.60 -8.75 12.19
CA PRO A 104 25.83 -9.47 12.48
C PRO A 104 26.76 -8.66 13.39
N LYS A 105 27.41 -9.30 14.37
CA LYS A 105 28.36 -8.62 15.29
C LYS A 105 29.54 -7.96 14.60
N ALA A 106 29.96 -8.51 13.46
CA ALA A 106 31.11 -8.03 12.69
C ALA A 106 30.76 -6.91 11.69
N ALA A 107 29.50 -6.48 11.60
CA ALA A 107 29.13 -5.35 10.73
C ALA A 107 29.85 -4.09 11.23
N SER A 108 30.71 -3.50 10.39
CA SER A 108 31.49 -2.32 10.76
C SER A 108 30.56 -1.14 11.06
N ASN A 109 31.01 -0.28 11.98
CA ASN A 109 30.34 0.97 12.36
C ASN A 109 30.41 2.06 11.29
N ASP A 110 30.82 1.74 10.06
CA ASP A 110 30.72 2.69 8.96
C ASP A 110 29.23 2.97 8.74
N GLU A 111 28.83 4.22 8.98
CA GLU A 111 27.47 4.79 9.07
C GLU A 111 26.55 4.56 7.85
N LYS A 112 26.88 3.63 6.95
CA LYS A 112 26.10 3.28 5.76
C LYS A 112 25.89 1.78 5.56
N ASN A 113 26.34 0.95 6.49
CA ASN A 113 26.46 -0.51 6.33
C ASN A 113 25.70 -1.36 7.36
N ILE A 114 24.66 -0.83 8.04
CA ILE A 114 23.63 -1.74 8.61
C ILE A 114 23.10 -2.54 7.42
N PRO A 115 23.29 -3.88 7.35
CA PRO A 115 23.14 -4.65 6.12
C PRO A 115 21.81 -4.39 5.43
N ALA A 116 21.90 -3.57 4.38
CA ALA A 116 20.89 -3.17 3.41
C ALA A 116 19.44 -3.16 3.94
N VAL A 117 19.01 -1.95 4.31
CA VAL A 117 17.62 -1.49 4.42
C VAL A 117 16.71 -2.00 3.28
N SER A 118 17.29 -2.41 2.14
CA SER A 118 16.60 -3.02 1.00
C SER A 118 15.75 -4.26 1.33
N ARG A 119 16.01 -4.98 2.44
CA ARG A 119 15.27 -6.19 2.80
C ARG A 119 14.09 -5.97 3.76
N PHE A 120 14.02 -4.84 4.46
CA PHE A 120 12.83 -4.48 5.25
C PHE A 120 11.60 -4.25 4.36
N ASN A 121 11.80 -3.99 3.06
CA ASN A 121 10.70 -3.87 2.12
C ASN A 121 9.83 -5.15 2.07
N GLU A 122 10.40 -6.33 2.25
CA GLU A 122 9.63 -7.58 2.11
C GLU A 122 8.94 -8.04 3.40
N ALA A 123 9.48 -7.69 4.57
CA ALA A 123 8.99 -8.17 5.87
C ALA A 123 8.43 -7.05 6.77
N GLY A 124 8.70 -5.79 6.45
CA GLY A 124 8.37 -4.62 7.25
C GLY A 124 9.48 -4.23 8.24
N TYR A 125 9.29 -3.07 8.85
CA TYR A 125 10.11 -2.57 9.94
C TYR A 125 9.54 -3.03 11.27
N VAL A 126 10.37 -3.59 12.17
CA VAL A 126 9.95 -3.83 13.55
C VAL A 126 10.33 -2.63 14.38
N VAL A 127 9.35 -2.08 15.09
CA VAL A 127 9.48 -0.87 15.88
C VAL A 127 8.95 -1.10 17.28
N ILE A 128 9.53 -0.40 18.23
CA ILE A 128 9.17 -0.47 19.63
C ILE A 128 8.87 0.92 20.16
N TYR A 129 7.85 1.01 20.99
CA TYR A 129 7.47 2.26 21.64
C TYR A 129 6.81 2.03 23.01
N PRO A 130 6.77 3.06 23.88
CA PRO A 130 6.11 2.95 25.17
C PRO A 130 4.60 2.75 25.04
N ASN A 131 4.01 1.92 25.92
CA ASN A 131 2.56 1.72 25.98
C ASN A 131 1.83 3.04 26.24
N GLY A 132 0.65 3.18 25.65
CA GLY A 132 -0.17 4.39 25.81
C GLY A 132 0.37 5.61 25.08
N THR A 133 1.44 5.48 24.29
CA THR A 133 1.88 6.60 23.44
C THR A 133 0.85 6.83 22.34
N ALA A 134 0.43 8.08 22.17
CA ALA A 134 -0.43 8.46 21.05
C ALA A 134 0.30 8.22 19.71
N PRO A 135 -0.41 7.77 18.67
CA PRO A 135 0.15 7.78 17.33
C PRO A 135 0.44 9.22 16.88
N GLY A 136 1.40 9.38 15.98
CA GLY A 136 1.92 10.68 15.56
C GLY A 136 2.35 10.65 14.10
N LEU A 137 2.72 11.82 13.57
CA LEU A 137 3.18 11.94 12.19
C LEU A 137 4.45 11.11 11.95
N PHE A 138 4.45 10.31 10.89
CA PHE A 138 5.50 9.35 10.52
C PHE A 138 5.79 8.25 11.55
N ARG A 139 4.93 8.12 12.56
CA ARG A 139 5.05 7.09 13.58
C ARG A 139 4.33 5.82 13.14
N PRO A 140 4.99 4.65 13.17
CA PRO A 140 4.31 3.38 12.95
C PRO A 140 3.13 3.19 13.89
N ARG A 141 2.08 2.56 13.39
CA ARG A 141 0.85 2.31 14.13
C ARG A 141 0.27 0.94 13.84
N VAL A 142 -0.64 0.52 14.70
CA VAL A 142 -1.47 -0.66 14.46
C VAL A 142 -2.49 -0.34 13.36
N VAL A 143 -2.52 -1.20 12.34
CA VAL A 143 -3.49 -1.18 11.24
C VAL A 143 -4.76 -1.91 11.71
N SER A 144 -5.92 -1.28 11.51
CA SER A 144 -7.22 -1.90 11.84
C SER A 144 -7.46 -3.13 10.97
N GLU A 145 -8.24 -4.11 11.45
CA GLU A 145 -8.68 -5.25 10.61
C GLU A 145 -9.59 -4.80 9.44
N SER A 146 -10.31 -3.69 9.65
CA SER A 146 -11.22 -3.10 8.66
C SER A 146 -10.57 -1.93 7.93
N PHE A 147 -10.94 -1.73 6.68
CA PHE A 147 -10.55 -0.57 5.89
C PHE A 147 -10.96 0.75 6.56
N ASP A 148 -9.99 1.66 6.70
CA ASP A 148 -10.21 3.00 7.25
C ASP A 148 -10.61 3.99 6.15
N SER A 149 -11.92 4.05 5.90
CA SER A 149 -12.48 4.99 4.92
C SER A 149 -12.32 6.45 5.33
N GLU A 150 -12.35 6.77 6.63
CA GLU A 150 -12.21 8.14 7.11
C GLU A 150 -10.82 8.69 6.82
N ARG A 151 -9.81 7.89 7.11
CA ARG A 151 -8.43 8.24 6.82
C ARG A 151 -8.17 8.36 5.33
N THR A 152 -8.71 7.45 4.53
CA THR A 152 -8.60 7.53 3.07
C THR A 152 -9.27 8.79 2.52
N ARG A 153 -10.42 9.20 3.07
CA ARG A 153 -11.07 10.48 2.74
C ARG A 153 -10.17 11.67 3.07
N LYS A 154 -9.46 11.66 4.21
CA LYS A 154 -8.48 12.72 4.55
C LYS A 154 -7.33 12.80 3.54
N TRP A 155 -6.78 11.66 3.10
CA TRP A 155 -5.74 11.64 2.06
C TRP A 155 -6.24 12.19 0.72
N LEU A 156 -7.44 11.81 0.29
CA LEU A 156 -8.07 12.33 -0.92
C LEU A 156 -8.32 13.83 -0.84
N GLN A 157 -8.85 14.31 0.29
CA GLN A 157 -9.13 15.72 0.52
C GLN A 157 -7.85 16.56 0.47
N ASN A 158 -6.81 16.15 1.18
CA ASN A 158 -5.51 16.83 1.13
C ASN A 158 -4.93 16.88 -0.28
N CYS A 159 -5.06 15.80 -1.05
CA CYS A 159 -4.63 15.79 -2.44
C CYS A 159 -5.41 16.81 -3.29
N ARG A 160 -6.72 16.95 -3.08
CA ARG A 160 -7.57 17.91 -3.81
C ARG A 160 -7.26 19.36 -3.44
N ASP A 161 -7.03 19.62 -2.17
CA ASP A 161 -6.88 20.98 -1.64
C ASP A 161 -5.47 21.52 -1.84
N CYS A 162 -4.45 20.67 -1.66
CA CYS A 162 -3.06 21.11 -1.56
C CYS A 162 -2.24 20.92 -2.86
N HIS A 163 -2.60 19.99 -3.75
CA HIS A 163 -1.72 19.61 -4.89
C HIS A 163 -2.10 20.25 -6.24
N GLY A 164 -3.04 21.20 -6.24
CA GLY A 164 -3.30 22.06 -7.39
C GLY A 164 -3.56 21.33 -8.71
N SER A 165 -2.96 21.80 -9.81
CA SER A 165 -3.11 21.23 -11.16
C SER A 165 -2.41 19.88 -11.34
N GLU A 166 -1.36 19.60 -10.56
CA GLU A 166 -0.57 18.38 -10.72
C GLU A 166 -1.41 17.12 -10.44
N CYS A 167 -2.33 17.19 -9.48
CA CYS A 167 -3.22 16.07 -9.13
C CYS A 167 -4.65 16.22 -9.69
N ARG A 168 -4.96 17.24 -10.49
CA ARG A 168 -6.27 17.36 -11.15
C ARG A 168 -6.33 16.38 -12.33
N GLY A 169 -7.33 15.51 -12.30
CA GLY A 169 -7.66 14.64 -13.44
C GLY A 169 -8.28 15.42 -14.59
N SER A 170 -8.34 14.79 -15.75
CA SER A 170 -9.10 15.31 -16.89
C SER A 170 -10.60 15.23 -16.55
N SER A 171 -11.32 16.36 -16.52
CA SER A 171 -12.78 16.36 -16.30
C SER A 171 -13.58 15.89 -17.53
N GLN A 172 -12.93 15.29 -18.53
CA GLN A 172 -13.57 14.88 -19.77
C GLN A 172 -14.12 13.46 -19.61
N THR A 173 -15.44 13.34 -19.69
CA THR A 173 -16.10 12.04 -19.86
C THR A 173 -15.92 11.55 -21.29
N VAL A 174 -15.59 10.27 -21.43
CA VAL A 174 -15.49 9.62 -22.74
C VAL A 174 -16.88 9.39 -23.32
N ALA A 175 -17.10 9.81 -24.56
CA ALA A 175 -18.38 9.63 -25.24
C ALA A 175 -18.72 8.12 -25.35
N GLY A 176 -19.94 7.75 -24.96
CA GLY A 176 -20.39 6.35 -24.95
C GLY A 176 -19.86 5.51 -23.79
N MET A 177 -19.19 6.10 -22.80
CA MET A 177 -18.77 5.41 -21.59
C MET A 177 -19.98 5.01 -20.74
N ASN A 178 -19.94 3.83 -20.13
CA ASN A 178 -20.91 3.39 -19.13
C ASN A 178 -20.28 3.36 -17.74
N LEU A 179 -21.12 3.45 -16.71
CA LEU A 179 -20.73 3.41 -15.30
C LEU A 179 -21.70 2.53 -14.52
N ILE A 180 -21.19 1.84 -13.51
CA ILE A 180 -22.01 1.22 -12.47
C ILE A 180 -22.46 2.32 -11.52
N ASP A 181 -23.77 2.51 -11.40
CA ASP A 181 -24.37 3.24 -10.30
C ASP A 181 -24.39 2.36 -9.05
N CYS A 182 -23.54 2.69 -8.08
CA CYS A 182 -23.38 1.91 -6.85
C CYS A 182 -24.61 1.96 -5.93
N GLU A 183 -25.54 2.90 -6.14
CA GLU A 183 -26.78 2.98 -5.35
C GLU A 183 -27.87 2.08 -5.93
N THR A 184 -28.06 2.10 -7.25
CA THR A 184 -29.11 1.32 -7.92
C THR A 184 -28.63 -0.06 -8.39
N MET A 185 -27.32 -0.30 -8.37
CA MET A 185 -26.66 -1.52 -8.85
C MET A 185 -26.89 -1.74 -10.36
N GLU A 186 -27.03 -0.67 -11.13
CA GLU A 186 -27.27 -0.68 -12.57
C GLU A 186 -26.08 -0.11 -13.33
N ILE A 187 -25.84 -0.62 -14.53
CA ILE A 187 -24.91 -0.06 -15.51
C ILE A 187 -25.69 0.98 -16.32
N ILE A 188 -25.25 2.23 -16.29
CA ILE A 188 -25.91 3.37 -16.94
C ILE A 188 -24.92 4.15 -17.84
N PRO A 189 -25.39 4.87 -18.87
CA PRO A 189 -24.54 5.75 -19.65
C PRO A 189 -23.99 6.90 -18.81
N ALA A 190 -22.69 7.19 -18.95
CA ALA A 190 -22.03 8.28 -18.27
C ALA A 190 -22.44 9.64 -18.87
N THR A 191 -22.54 10.64 -18.01
CA THR A 191 -22.76 12.05 -18.39
C THR A 191 -21.61 12.91 -17.87
N ALA A 192 -21.37 14.06 -18.51
CA ALA A 192 -20.22 14.94 -18.22
C ALA A 192 -20.07 15.36 -16.75
N SER A 193 -21.14 15.32 -15.96
CA SER A 193 -21.17 15.73 -14.55
C SER A 193 -21.02 14.57 -13.55
N MET A 194 -20.78 13.35 -14.00
CA MET A 194 -20.69 12.17 -13.13
C MET A 194 -19.23 11.88 -12.77
N PRO A 195 -18.73 12.26 -11.58
CA PRO A 195 -17.40 11.84 -11.13
C PRO A 195 -17.40 10.33 -10.87
N TRP A 196 -16.39 9.63 -11.38
CA TRP A 196 -16.29 8.17 -11.28
C TRP A 196 -15.01 7.71 -10.60
N VAL A 197 -15.08 6.52 -10.03
CA VAL A 197 -13.94 5.74 -9.54
C VAL A 197 -13.67 4.63 -10.56
N THR A 198 -12.42 4.24 -10.76
CA THR A 198 -12.09 3.06 -11.59
C THR A 198 -11.66 1.89 -10.71
N LEU A 199 -11.88 0.66 -11.18
CA LEU A 199 -11.32 -0.55 -10.59
C LEU A 199 -10.30 -1.19 -11.53
N SER A 200 -9.10 -1.40 -11.03
CA SER A 200 -7.99 -2.06 -11.70
C SER A 200 -7.67 -3.38 -11.01
N TYR A 201 -7.80 -4.50 -11.74
CA TYR A 201 -7.72 -5.85 -11.17
C TYR A 201 -7.33 -6.93 -12.19
N VAL A 202 -7.11 -8.14 -11.71
CA VAL A 202 -6.88 -9.31 -12.56
C VAL A 202 -8.19 -10.01 -12.86
N TRP A 203 -8.50 -10.21 -14.14
CA TRP A 203 -9.67 -11.01 -14.53
C TRP A 203 -9.44 -12.47 -14.10
N GLY A 204 -10.48 -13.09 -13.53
CA GLY A 204 -10.47 -14.50 -13.16
C GLY A 204 -10.42 -15.42 -14.39
N ALA A 205 -10.40 -16.74 -14.13
CA ALA A 205 -10.43 -17.74 -15.20
C ALA A 205 -11.80 -17.88 -15.90
N ARG A 206 -12.86 -17.27 -15.35
CA ARG A 206 -14.18 -17.23 -15.98
C ARG A 206 -14.18 -16.19 -17.10
N LYS A 207 -13.93 -16.61 -18.33
CA LYS A 207 -13.86 -15.71 -19.49
C LYS A 207 -15.00 -15.86 -20.50
N GLU A 208 -15.84 -16.88 -20.41
CA GLU A 208 -16.71 -17.26 -21.54
C GLU A 208 -18.21 -17.25 -21.20
N ASP A 209 -18.62 -17.54 -19.96
CA ASP A 209 -20.05 -17.64 -19.63
C ASP A 209 -20.74 -16.31 -19.27
N VAL A 210 -20.01 -15.30 -18.75
CA VAL A 210 -20.59 -14.03 -18.29
C VAL A 210 -21.05 -13.15 -19.46
N PHE A 211 -20.37 -13.26 -20.61
CA PHE A 211 -20.60 -12.37 -21.74
C PHE A 211 -21.73 -12.82 -22.66
N ASN A 212 -22.20 -14.07 -22.58
CA ASN A 212 -23.19 -14.58 -23.53
C ASN A 212 -24.64 -14.10 -23.28
N ASP A 213 -24.93 -13.52 -22.10
CA ASP A 213 -26.28 -13.15 -21.67
C ASP A 213 -26.49 -11.63 -21.44
N HIS A 214 -25.50 -10.78 -21.72
CA HIS A 214 -25.67 -9.34 -21.49
C HIS A 214 -26.51 -8.69 -22.61
N PRO A 215 -27.64 -8.03 -22.30
CA PRO A 215 -28.39 -7.28 -23.29
C PRO A 215 -27.55 -6.11 -23.81
N SER A 216 -27.74 -5.77 -25.08
CA SER A 216 -26.84 -4.90 -25.84
C SER A 216 -26.91 -3.41 -25.50
N LEU A 217 -27.78 -2.95 -24.58
CA LEU A 217 -27.96 -1.53 -24.28
C LEU A 217 -28.29 -1.24 -22.80
N PRO A 218 -27.57 -0.31 -22.14
CA PRO A 218 -27.91 0.29 -20.83
C PRO A 218 -29.27 1.02 -20.82
N PRO A 219 -29.99 1.12 -19.68
CA PRO A 219 -29.60 0.64 -18.35
C PRO A 219 -29.71 -0.89 -18.18
N LEU A 220 -28.75 -1.49 -17.48
CA LEU A 220 -28.69 -2.94 -17.23
C LEU A 220 -28.47 -3.22 -15.74
N GLN A 221 -29.27 -4.10 -15.15
CA GLN A 221 -29.00 -4.56 -13.79
C GLN A 221 -27.68 -5.35 -13.76
N LEU A 222 -26.85 -5.11 -12.74
CA LEU A 222 -25.70 -5.97 -12.49
C LEU A 222 -26.13 -7.43 -12.25
N PRO A 223 -25.34 -8.41 -12.73
CA PRO A 223 -25.68 -9.81 -12.54
C PRO A 223 -25.74 -10.17 -11.06
N SER A 224 -26.71 -11.00 -10.68
CA SER A 224 -26.84 -11.49 -9.31
C SER A 224 -26.60 -13.01 -9.28
N PRO A 225 -25.62 -13.50 -8.51
CA PRO A 225 -24.73 -12.75 -7.62
C PRO A 225 -23.57 -12.06 -8.36
N ILE A 226 -23.19 -10.85 -7.92
CA ILE A 226 -21.95 -10.20 -8.37
C ILE A 226 -20.72 -10.84 -7.70
N PRO A 227 -19.54 -10.82 -8.35
CA PRO A 227 -18.29 -11.24 -7.73
C PRO A 227 -17.96 -10.39 -6.49
N ARG A 228 -17.29 -11.03 -5.52
CA ARG A 228 -16.92 -10.40 -4.24
C ARG A 228 -16.08 -9.15 -4.42
N LEU A 229 -15.12 -9.17 -5.36
CA LEU A 229 -14.30 -8.01 -5.65
C LEU A 229 -15.13 -6.78 -6.04
N ILE A 230 -16.17 -6.99 -6.86
CA ILE A 230 -17.04 -5.93 -7.35
C ILE A 230 -17.89 -5.39 -6.20
N SER A 231 -18.48 -6.28 -5.39
CA SER A 231 -19.24 -5.90 -4.20
C SER A 231 -18.40 -5.10 -3.20
N ASP A 232 -17.16 -5.55 -2.93
CA ASP A 232 -16.24 -4.87 -2.02
C ASP A 232 -15.82 -3.50 -2.60
N SER A 233 -15.60 -3.41 -3.91
CA SER A 233 -15.26 -2.15 -4.59
C SER A 233 -16.41 -1.14 -4.53
N ILE A 234 -17.65 -1.58 -4.74
CA ILE A 234 -18.86 -0.77 -4.55
C ILE A 234 -18.93 -0.23 -3.11
N THR A 235 -18.64 -1.08 -2.12
CA THR A 235 -18.59 -0.68 -0.70
C THR A 235 -17.52 0.40 -0.47
N VAL A 236 -16.33 0.25 -1.05
CA VAL A 236 -15.26 1.25 -0.95
C VAL A 236 -15.71 2.57 -1.58
N VAL A 237 -16.24 2.54 -2.81
CA VAL A 237 -16.74 3.73 -3.54
C VAL A 237 -17.73 4.51 -2.69
N GLN A 238 -18.74 3.85 -2.14
CA GLN A 238 -19.74 4.46 -1.27
C GLN A 238 -19.11 5.03 0.02
N SER A 239 -18.21 4.29 0.66
CA SER A 239 -17.55 4.74 1.91
C SER A 239 -16.65 5.97 1.74
N LEU A 240 -16.16 6.21 0.52
CA LEU A 240 -15.38 7.37 0.14
C LEU A 240 -16.25 8.57 -0.30
N GLY A 241 -17.58 8.41 -0.33
CA GLY A 241 -18.52 9.45 -0.75
C GLY A 241 -18.68 9.58 -2.27
N HIS A 242 -18.34 8.52 -3.02
CA HIS A 242 -18.54 8.42 -4.46
C HIS A 242 -19.73 7.52 -4.81
N ARG A 243 -20.27 7.67 -6.02
CA ARG A 243 -21.44 6.91 -6.50
C ARG A 243 -21.16 6.03 -7.71
N TYR A 244 -20.30 6.48 -8.62
CA TYR A 244 -20.13 5.80 -9.89
C TYR A 244 -18.81 5.05 -9.95
N LEU A 245 -18.88 3.79 -10.40
CA LEU A 245 -17.74 2.90 -10.54
C LEU A 245 -17.62 2.44 -11.98
N TRP A 246 -16.44 2.61 -12.56
CA TRP A 246 -16.08 2.06 -13.85
C TRP A 246 -15.31 0.73 -13.66
N VAL A 247 -15.80 -0.33 -14.30
CA VAL A 247 -15.15 -1.65 -14.32
C VAL A 247 -15.13 -2.13 -15.76
N ASP A 248 -13.93 -2.38 -16.30
CA ASP A 248 -13.70 -2.77 -17.70
C ASP A 248 -14.61 -3.91 -18.19
N MET A 249 -14.84 -4.93 -17.36
CA MET A 249 -15.65 -6.09 -17.69
C MET A 249 -17.13 -5.77 -17.87
N TYR A 250 -17.65 -4.79 -17.13
CA TYR A 250 -19.08 -4.44 -17.10
C TYR A 250 -19.41 -3.19 -17.92
N CYS A 251 -18.49 -2.24 -17.96
CA CYS A 251 -18.71 -0.93 -18.59
C CYS A 251 -18.33 -0.90 -20.07
N ILE A 252 -17.64 -1.93 -20.56
CA ILE A 252 -17.28 -2.10 -21.97
C ILE A 252 -18.10 -3.27 -22.54
N ASP A 253 -18.81 -3.04 -23.65
CA ASP A 253 -19.41 -4.13 -24.42
C ASP A 253 -18.31 -5.00 -25.02
N GLN A 254 -18.14 -6.21 -24.47
CA GLN A 254 -17.10 -7.14 -24.89
C GLN A 254 -17.40 -7.83 -26.22
N GLN A 255 -18.67 -7.83 -26.66
CA GLN A 255 -19.11 -8.45 -27.91
C GLN A 255 -19.00 -7.46 -29.08
N ASN A 256 -19.24 -6.17 -28.84
CA ASN A 256 -19.13 -5.13 -29.86
C ASN A 256 -17.68 -4.68 -30.04
N LYS A 257 -17.02 -5.20 -31.10
CA LYS A 257 -15.62 -4.87 -31.42
C LYS A 257 -15.36 -3.37 -31.57
N HIS A 258 -16.31 -2.60 -32.10
CA HIS A 258 -16.12 -1.17 -32.33
C HIS A 258 -16.14 -0.40 -31.01
N GLU A 259 -17.14 -0.65 -30.15
CA GLU A 259 -17.23 -0.02 -28.83
C GLU A 259 -16.11 -0.44 -27.89
N LYS A 260 -15.72 -1.72 -27.96
CA LYS A 260 -14.55 -2.23 -27.24
C LYS A 260 -13.28 -1.50 -27.66
N MET A 261 -13.03 -1.39 -28.97
CA MET A 261 -11.85 -0.70 -29.48
C MET A 261 -11.89 0.79 -29.13
N HIS A 262 -13.06 1.43 -29.22
CA HIS A 262 -13.25 2.82 -28.78
C HIS A 262 -12.89 2.99 -27.30
N SER A 263 -13.37 2.12 -26.41
CA SER A 263 -13.06 2.18 -24.98
C SER A 263 -11.57 1.96 -24.71
N ILE A 264 -10.94 0.98 -25.38
CA ILE A 264 -9.50 0.72 -25.29
C ILE A 264 -8.70 1.95 -25.73
N ASN A 265 -9.11 2.60 -26.82
CA ASN A 265 -8.46 3.79 -27.34
C ASN A 265 -8.64 5.04 -26.47
N ASN A 266 -9.50 5.00 -25.46
CA ASN A 266 -9.75 6.10 -24.51
C ASN A 266 -9.42 5.70 -23.06
N MET A 267 -8.66 4.63 -22.82
CA MET A 267 -8.27 4.19 -21.47
C MET A 267 -7.51 5.28 -20.70
N ASP A 268 -6.75 6.11 -21.41
CA ASP A 268 -6.06 7.27 -20.88
C ASP A 268 -7.01 8.32 -20.30
N LEU A 269 -8.12 8.59 -20.98
CA LEU A 269 -9.14 9.50 -20.51
C LEU A 269 -9.97 8.89 -19.37
N ILE A 270 -10.27 7.58 -19.43
CA ILE A 270 -11.03 6.86 -18.40
C ILE A 270 -10.28 6.85 -17.07
N TYR A 271 -9.03 6.38 -17.06
CA TYR A 271 -8.22 6.35 -15.83
C TYR A 271 -7.69 7.75 -15.45
N GLY A 272 -7.34 8.58 -16.43
CA GLY A 272 -6.86 9.94 -16.21
C GLY A 272 -7.91 10.92 -15.71
N GLY A 273 -9.20 10.62 -15.93
CA GLY A 273 -10.32 11.42 -15.43
C GLY A 273 -10.98 10.90 -14.15
N ALA A 274 -10.61 9.71 -13.69
CA ALA A 274 -11.16 9.13 -12.48
C ALA A 274 -10.77 9.92 -11.21
N GLU A 275 -11.68 9.97 -10.24
CA GLU A 275 -11.44 10.59 -8.93
C GLU A 275 -10.34 9.86 -8.15
N VAL A 276 -10.40 8.53 -8.21
CA VAL A 276 -9.41 7.61 -7.67
C VAL A 276 -9.50 6.28 -8.43
N ASN A 277 -8.37 5.61 -8.59
CA ASN A 277 -8.30 4.24 -9.09
C ASN A 277 -8.08 3.26 -7.93
N ILE A 278 -9.04 2.37 -7.70
CA ILE A 278 -8.90 1.27 -6.75
C ILE A 278 -8.10 0.16 -7.44
N ILE A 279 -6.98 -0.23 -6.83
CA ILE A 279 -6.12 -1.31 -7.35
C ILE A 279 -6.19 -2.51 -6.40
N ALA A 280 -6.64 -3.65 -6.92
CA ALA A 280 -6.68 -4.91 -6.19
C ALA A 280 -5.35 -5.69 -6.38
N ALA A 281 -4.36 -5.41 -5.52
CA ALA A 281 -3.02 -6.00 -5.62
C ALA A 281 -2.87 -7.34 -4.86
N SER A 282 -3.77 -7.67 -3.93
CA SER A 282 -3.75 -8.95 -3.20
C SER A 282 -4.43 -10.11 -3.95
N GLY A 283 -5.30 -9.80 -4.92
CA GLY A 283 -6.17 -10.77 -5.57
C GLY A 283 -5.57 -11.43 -6.82
N THR A 284 -6.00 -12.65 -7.09
CA THR A 284 -5.68 -13.39 -8.33
C THR A 284 -6.83 -13.45 -9.34
N GLY A 285 -8.00 -12.93 -8.96
CA GLY A 285 -9.25 -12.90 -9.73
C GLY A 285 -10.39 -12.20 -8.97
N GLU A 286 -11.50 -11.92 -9.65
CA GLU A 286 -12.70 -11.24 -9.13
C GLU A 286 -13.45 -11.96 -7.99
N GLY A 287 -13.19 -13.26 -7.81
CA GLY A 287 -13.74 -14.04 -6.70
C GLY A 287 -13.09 -13.72 -5.36
N GLN A 288 -11.91 -13.09 -5.38
CA GLN A 288 -11.23 -12.60 -4.17
C GLN A 288 -11.63 -11.16 -3.92
N GLY A 289 -12.04 -10.84 -2.69
CA GLY A 289 -12.45 -9.49 -2.33
C GLY A 289 -11.29 -8.55 -2.02
N LEU A 290 -11.60 -7.35 -1.52
CA LEU A 290 -10.62 -6.36 -1.08
C LEU A 290 -10.31 -6.55 0.43
N PRO A 291 -9.05 -6.78 0.82
CA PRO A 291 -8.68 -6.98 2.22
C PRO A 291 -9.12 -5.85 3.17
N GLY A 292 -9.87 -6.21 4.21
CA GLY A 292 -10.47 -5.30 5.18
C GLY A 292 -11.85 -4.78 4.80
N ILE A 293 -12.46 -5.30 3.73
CA ILE A 293 -13.83 -4.97 3.33
C ILE A 293 -14.77 -6.17 3.56
N GLY A 294 -15.88 -5.92 4.24
CA GLY A 294 -16.92 -6.93 4.49
C GLY A 294 -16.36 -8.20 5.14
N ALA A 295 -16.49 -9.34 4.45
CA ALA A 295 -15.96 -10.62 4.94
C ALA A 295 -14.56 -10.97 4.41
N THR A 296 -13.94 -10.09 3.61
CA THR A 296 -12.57 -10.28 3.11
C THR A 296 -11.58 -9.81 4.16
N LYS A 297 -10.98 -10.77 4.88
CA LYS A 297 -9.98 -10.47 5.91
C LYS A 297 -8.65 -10.04 5.32
N ARG A 298 -7.97 -9.12 5.99
CA ARG A 298 -6.56 -8.80 5.76
C ARG A 298 -5.64 -9.68 6.62
N SER A 299 -4.40 -9.81 6.19
CA SER A 299 -3.36 -10.45 7.00
C SER A 299 -2.99 -9.56 8.17
N GLN A 300 -2.98 -10.16 9.35
CA GLN A 300 -2.83 -9.44 10.61
C GLN A 300 -1.41 -8.95 10.80
N GLN A 301 -1.28 -7.71 11.26
CA GLN A 301 -0.02 -7.15 11.70
C GLN A 301 0.47 -7.91 12.94
N GLN A 302 1.76 -8.18 13.03
CA GLN A 302 2.34 -8.74 14.26
C GLN A 302 2.50 -7.63 15.29
N VAL A 303 1.86 -7.80 16.44
CA VAL A 303 1.92 -6.88 17.59
C VAL A 303 2.16 -7.70 18.84
N VAL A 304 3.15 -7.32 19.63
CA VAL A 304 3.52 -7.97 20.90
C VAL A 304 3.48 -6.93 21.99
N GLU A 305 2.55 -7.11 22.92
CA GLU A 305 2.42 -6.26 24.11
C GLU A 305 3.31 -6.78 25.23
N LEU A 306 4.24 -5.94 25.69
CA LEU A 306 5.11 -6.17 26.83
C LEU A 306 4.73 -5.21 27.98
N PRO A 307 5.14 -5.51 29.23
CA PRO A 307 5.01 -4.54 30.31
C PRO A 307 5.75 -3.23 29.98
N GLY A 308 4.99 -2.16 29.70
CA GLY A 308 5.50 -0.82 29.42
C GLY A 308 5.83 -0.52 27.95
N PHE A 309 5.86 -1.53 27.07
CA PHE A 309 6.25 -1.34 25.66
C PHE A 309 5.42 -2.21 24.71
N THR A 310 5.17 -1.69 23.51
CA THR A 310 4.57 -2.44 22.41
C THR A 310 5.63 -2.60 21.32
N ILE A 311 5.80 -3.83 20.83
CA ILE A 311 6.61 -4.12 19.63
C ILE A 311 5.64 -4.41 18.49
N LEU A 312 5.76 -3.72 17.36
CA LEU A 312 4.99 -4.01 16.16
C LEU A 312 5.88 -4.16 14.94
N SER A 313 5.44 -4.96 13.98
CA SER A 313 5.97 -4.96 12.61
C SER A 313 5.08 -4.12 11.73
N THR A 314 5.59 -3.24 10.88
CA THR A 314 4.76 -2.47 9.92
C THR A 314 4.09 -3.34 8.85
N GLY A 315 4.42 -4.63 8.81
CA GLY A 315 4.11 -5.53 7.70
C GLY A 315 4.94 -5.20 6.45
N PRO A 316 4.91 -6.07 5.43
CA PRO A 316 5.60 -5.84 4.17
C PRO A 316 5.31 -4.46 3.62
N ASP A 317 6.34 -3.83 3.07
CA ASP A 317 6.15 -2.57 2.38
C ASP A 317 5.14 -2.78 1.23
N PRO A 318 4.15 -1.88 1.07
CA PRO A 318 3.13 -2.05 0.02
C PRO A 318 3.74 -2.23 -1.36
N THR A 319 4.91 -1.65 -1.60
CA THR A 319 5.59 -1.64 -2.88
C THR A 319 6.15 -3.00 -3.25
N ALA A 320 6.79 -3.68 -2.29
CA ALA A 320 7.23 -5.07 -2.46
C ALA A 320 6.03 -6.00 -2.65
N SER A 321 4.94 -5.75 -1.92
CA SER A 321 3.69 -6.51 -2.05
C SER A 321 3.08 -6.34 -3.45
N ILE A 322 3.07 -5.12 -3.98
CA ILE A 322 2.60 -4.82 -5.33
C ILE A 322 3.49 -5.49 -6.37
N ALA A 323 4.81 -5.34 -6.28
CA ALA A 323 5.75 -5.92 -7.24
C ALA A 323 5.66 -7.46 -7.34
N LYS A 324 5.28 -8.13 -6.24
CA LYS A 324 5.06 -9.59 -6.18
C LYS A 324 3.65 -10.02 -6.62
N SER A 325 2.72 -9.07 -6.79
CA SER A 325 1.32 -9.38 -7.10
C SER A 325 1.13 -9.92 -8.52
N LYS A 326 0.07 -10.72 -8.73
CA LYS A 326 -0.36 -11.12 -10.08
C LYS A 326 -0.76 -9.90 -10.92
N TRP A 327 -1.36 -8.89 -10.29
CA TRP A 327 -1.74 -7.64 -10.94
C TRP A 327 -0.53 -6.96 -11.62
N TRP A 328 0.61 -6.89 -10.94
CA TRP A 328 1.84 -6.31 -11.46
C TRP A 328 2.36 -7.00 -12.73
N THR A 329 2.12 -8.30 -12.87
CA THR A 329 2.60 -9.07 -14.03
C THR A 329 1.90 -8.71 -15.35
N ARG A 330 0.76 -8.00 -15.32
CA ARG A 330 0.00 -7.63 -16.53
C ARG A 330 0.61 -6.40 -17.23
N GLY A 331 0.45 -6.30 -18.55
CA GLY A 331 0.94 -5.15 -19.33
C GLY A 331 0.09 -3.90 -19.12
N TRP A 332 -1.24 -4.08 -19.14
CA TRP A 332 -2.24 -3.01 -19.04
C TRP A 332 -2.20 -2.23 -17.73
N THR A 333 -1.81 -2.87 -16.63
CA THR A 333 -1.76 -2.26 -15.30
C THR A 333 -0.81 -1.06 -15.21
N PHE A 334 0.18 -0.99 -16.11
CA PHE A 334 1.00 0.21 -16.27
C PHE A 334 0.17 1.45 -16.63
N GLN A 335 -0.67 1.36 -17.66
CA GLN A 335 -1.50 2.49 -18.09
C GLN A 335 -2.51 2.86 -17.00
N GLU A 336 -3.15 1.85 -16.41
CA GLU A 336 -4.15 2.00 -15.35
C GLU A 336 -3.57 2.75 -14.15
N ALA A 337 -2.36 2.39 -13.70
CA ALA A 337 -1.72 3.07 -12.57
C ALA A 337 -1.07 4.42 -12.93
N PHE A 338 -0.41 4.51 -14.08
CA PHE A 338 0.31 5.72 -14.47
C PHE A 338 -0.63 6.89 -14.76
N LEU A 339 -1.72 6.62 -15.48
CA LEU A 339 -2.63 7.67 -15.95
C LEU A 339 -3.53 8.17 -14.81
N SER A 340 -3.83 7.32 -13.83
CA SER A 340 -4.61 7.65 -12.65
C SER A 340 -3.95 8.73 -11.78
N PRO A 341 -4.60 9.91 -11.59
CA PRO A 341 -4.08 10.97 -10.73
C PRO A 341 -3.93 10.54 -9.26
N ARG A 342 -4.82 9.65 -8.81
CA ARG A 342 -4.86 9.09 -7.45
C ARG A 342 -5.10 7.60 -7.51
N LYS A 343 -4.42 6.85 -6.64
CA LYS A 343 -4.46 5.41 -6.56
C LYS A 343 -4.69 4.99 -5.12
N LEU A 344 -5.60 4.05 -4.93
CA LEU A 344 -5.88 3.41 -3.66
C LEU A 344 -5.63 1.91 -3.83
N VAL A 345 -4.46 1.45 -3.37
CA VAL A 345 -4.00 0.09 -3.57
C VAL A 345 -4.31 -0.75 -2.34
N PHE A 346 -5.08 -1.81 -2.54
CA PHE A 346 -5.35 -2.82 -1.52
C PHE A 346 -4.32 -3.94 -1.64
N THR A 347 -3.42 -4.00 -0.66
CA THR A 347 -2.51 -5.15 -0.47
C THR A 347 -3.10 -6.12 0.54
N GLU A 348 -2.43 -7.24 0.79
CA GLU A 348 -2.89 -8.22 1.77
C GLU A 348 -2.87 -7.70 3.21
N HIS A 349 -1.94 -6.80 3.53
CA HIS A 349 -1.68 -6.35 4.91
C HIS A 349 -2.25 -4.96 5.21
N GLN A 350 -2.25 -4.07 4.22
CA GLN A 350 -2.61 -2.67 4.41
C GLN A 350 -3.05 -2.01 3.11
N THR A 351 -3.68 -0.85 3.25
CA THR A 351 -4.03 0.04 2.15
C THR A 351 -2.89 1.05 1.91
N TYR A 352 -2.61 1.32 0.64
CA TYR A 352 -1.61 2.28 0.21
C TYR A 352 -2.25 3.32 -0.70
N PHE A 353 -2.05 4.60 -0.39
CA PHE A 353 -2.51 5.70 -1.21
C PHE A 353 -1.32 6.34 -1.94
N GLU A 354 -1.49 6.65 -3.22
CA GLU A 354 -0.51 7.38 -4.01
C GLU A 354 -1.20 8.38 -4.95
N CYS A 355 -0.76 9.64 -4.92
CA CYS A 355 -1.08 10.63 -5.95
C CYS A 355 0.20 11.08 -6.65
N ARG A 356 0.15 12.15 -7.46
CA ARG A 356 1.33 12.62 -8.19
C ARG A 356 2.39 13.28 -7.31
N GLU A 357 2.01 13.76 -6.13
CA GLU A 357 2.90 14.50 -5.21
C GLU A 357 3.35 13.69 -3.98
N VAL A 358 2.45 12.87 -3.43
CA VAL A 358 2.70 12.15 -2.16
C VAL A 358 2.12 10.74 -2.18
N SER A 359 2.65 9.90 -1.30
CA SER A 359 2.11 8.59 -0.96
C SER A 359 1.96 8.41 0.55
N TRP A 360 1.03 7.55 0.96
CA TRP A 360 0.70 7.28 2.35
C TRP A 360 0.49 5.77 2.58
N ASN A 361 1.16 5.25 3.61
CA ASN A 361 0.98 3.88 4.09
C ASN A 361 0.00 3.88 5.27
N GLU A 362 -0.98 2.96 5.28
CA GLU A 362 -1.89 2.81 6.41
C GLU A 362 -1.15 2.43 7.72
N SER A 363 0.00 1.75 7.64
CA SER A 363 0.79 1.39 8.83
C SER A 363 1.62 2.52 9.44
N ILE A 364 1.70 3.68 8.79
CA ILE A 364 2.48 4.85 9.27
C ILE A 364 1.55 6.03 9.51
N GLY A 365 1.60 6.66 10.67
CA GLY A 365 0.79 7.83 11.01
C GLY A 365 1.02 9.00 10.06
N GLY A 366 -0.07 9.68 9.69
CA GLY A 366 -0.06 10.69 8.64
C GLY A 366 -0.86 11.94 9.01
N LEU A 367 -1.55 12.49 8.02
CA LEU A 367 -2.31 13.75 8.09
C LEU A 367 -3.29 13.84 9.27
N GLU A 368 -3.81 12.70 9.75
CA GLU A 368 -4.72 12.67 10.89
C GLU A 368 -4.10 13.13 12.22
N PHE A 369 -2.78 13.28 12.30
CA PHE A 369 -2.05 13.75 13.48
C PHE A 369 -1.46 15.17 13.30
N ILE A 370 -1.82 15.87 12.23
CA ILE A 370 -1.37 17.23 11.98
C ILE A 370 -2.51 18.20 12.28
N GLU A 371 -2.28 19.12 13.21
CA GLU A 371 -3.26 20.15 13.57
C GLU A 371 -3.50 21.17 12.44
N ASP A 372 -2.45 21.48 11.67
CA ASP A 372 -2.50 22.41 10.54
C ASP A 372 -1.69 21.87 9.34
N PRO A 373 -2.34 21.13 8.41
CA PRO A 373 -1.68 20.51 7.26
C PRO A 373 -1.00 21.52 6.33
N GLU A 374 -1.50 22.76 6.26
CA GLU A 374 -0.93 23.82 5.40
C GLU A 374 0.40 24.35 5.94
N LYS A 375 0.66 24.17 7.24
CA LYS A 375 1.93 24.54 7.89
C LYS A 375 3.02 23.47 7.79
N VAL A 376 2.67 22.26 7.38
CA VAL A 376 3.65 21.21 7.10
C VAL A 376 3.96 21.27 5.62
N ASP A 377 5.09 21.88 5.29
CA ASP A 377 5.60 21.87 3.92
C ASP A 377 6.06 20.44 3.56
N PHE A 378 5.10 19.64 3.09
CA PHE A 378 5.38 18.42 2.34
C PHE A 378 5.93 18.73 0.93
N GLY A 379 6.43 19.95 0.70
CA GLY A 379 6.83 20.48 -0.60
C GLY A 379 7.61 19.48 -1.40
N ARG A 380 7.11 19.23 -2.63
CA ARG A 380 7.59 18.21 -3.57
C ARG A 380 8.17 17.02 -2.83
N PHE A 381 7.40 16.42 -1.92
CA PHE A 381 7.85 15.30 -1.12
C PHE A 381 8.37 14.16 -2.00
N TRP A 382 8.00 14.15 -3.29
CA TRP A 382 8.71 13.45 -4.35
C TRP A 382 8.73 14.31 -5.62
N SER A 383 9.79 15.08 -5.89
CA SER A 383 10.04 15.53 -7.28
C SER A 383 10.60 14.38 -8.11
N ALA A 384 9.79 13.36 -8.34
CA ALA A 384 9.99 12.36 -9.39
C ALA A 384 8.65 11.64 -9.56
N SER A 385 8.09 11.68 -10.77
CA SER A 385 7.43 10.51 -11.38
C SER A 385 7.22 9.32 -10.43
N GLY A 386 6.01 9.21 -9.87
CA GLY A 386 5.61 8.48 -8.65
C GLY A 386 6.22 7.10 -8.39
N PHE A 387 6.16 6.64 -7.15
CA PHE A 387 6.83 5.41 -6.72
C PHE A 387 6.46 4.17 -7.57
N LEU A 388 5.20 3.98 -7.95
CA LEU A 388 4.81 2.92 -8.90
C LEU A 388 5.55 3.05 -10.25
N MET A 389 5.87 4.27 -10.68
CA MET A 389 6.70 4.53 -11.86
C MET A 389 8.15 4.13 -11.68
N ASN A 390 8.72 4.30 -10.49
CA ASN A 390 10.05 3.76 -10.19
C ASN A 390 10.06 2.23 -10.21
N LEU A 391 8.99 1.57 -9.76
CA LEU A 391 8.86 0.13 -9.95
C LEU A 391 8.78 -0.26 -11.44
N TYR A 392 8.08 0.53 -12.26
CA TYR A 392 7.94 0.26 -13.70
C TYR A 392 9.18 0.60 -14.54
N SER A 393 9.98 1.59 -14.15
CA SER A 393 11.22 1.96 -14.88
C SER A 393 12.28 0.86 -14.81
N GLY A 394 12.23 0.00 -13.79
CA GLY A 394 13.04 -1.21 -13.67
C GLY A 394 12.47 -2.46 -14.37
N ARG A 395 11.32 -2.37 -15.06
CA ARG A 395 10.64 -3.52 -15.68
C ARG A 395 11.09 -3.75 -17.13
N THR A 396 11.62 -4.93 -17.43
CA THR A 396 11.69 -5.43 -18.80
C THR A 396 10.32 -6.00 -19.18
N ILE A 397 9.48 -5.23 -19.86
CA ILE A 397 8.18 -5.70 -20.35
C ILE A 397 8.44 -6.63 -21.55
N SER A 398 7.94 -7.87 -21.50
CA SER A 398 8.16 -8.83 -22.60
C SER A 398 7.34 -8.46 -23.84
N GLU A 399 7.95 -8.57 -25.02
CA GLU A 399 7.38 -8.21 -26.33
C GLU A 399 6.05 -8.95 -26.63
N LYS A 400 5.76 -10.06 -25.95
CA LYS A 400 4.60 -10.92 -26.22
C LYS A 400 3.25 -10.31 -25.79
N TYR A 401 3.26 -9.25 -24.98
CA TYR A 401 2.07 -8.51 -24.55
C TYR A 401 2.04 -7.08 -25.11
N TRP A 402 2.88 -6.81 -26.11
CA TRP A 402 3.13 -5.50 -26.71
C TRP A 402 2.39 -5.43 -28.05
N ASP A 403 1.13 -5.00 -28.06
CA ASP A 403 0.49 -4.61 -29.32
C ASP A 403 1.04 -3.22 -29.72
N GLY A 404 2.13 -3.25 -30.48
CA GLY A 404 3.12 -2.18 -30.67
C GLY A 404 2.67 -0.93 -31.44
N GLY A 405 1.37 -0.69 -31.61
CA GLY A 405 0.84 0.55 -32.20
C GLY A 405 0.54 1.63 -31.17
N TYR A 406 -0.19 1.27 -30.11
CA TYR A 406 -0.86 2.24 -29.23
C TYR A 406 0.09 2.88 -28.20
N LEU A 407 1.04 2.12 -27.65
CA LEU A 407 1.98 2.64 -26.64
C LEU A 407 3.09 3.54 -27.24
N LYS A 408 3.44 3.36 -28.53
CA LYS A 408 4.37 4.25 -29.23
C LYS A 408 3.77 5.63 -29.49
N GLU A 409 2.46 5.73 -29.66
CA GLU A 409 1.76 7.02 -29.75
C GLU A 409 1.59 7.67 -28.37
N LEU A 410 1.24 6.90 -27.33
CA LEU A 410 1.15 7.38 -25.95
C LEU A 410 2.48 7.91 -25.39
N LEU A 411 3.61 7.27 -25.70
CA LEU A 411 4.94 7.75 -25.30
C LEU A 411 5.46 8.91 -26.18
N ARG A 412 4.99 9.05 -27.42
CA ARG A 412 5.33 10.20 -28.30
C ARG A 412 4.54 11.46 -27.94
N ALA A 413 3.36 11.35 -27.35
CA ALA A 413 2.49 12.48 -27.06
C ALA A 413 2.91 13.37 -25.86
N ARG A 414 4.03 13.10 -25.18
CA ARG A 414 4.46 13.88 -23.99
C ARG A 414 5.97 14.17 -23.84
N VAL A 415 6.78 14.00 -24.88
CA VAL A 415 8.24 14.30 -24.82
C VAL A 415 8.64 15.55 -25.62
N ASP A 416 7.69 16.27 -26.24
CA ASP A 416 7.99 17.60 -26.80
C ASP A 416 7.49 18.72 -25.86
N VAL A 417 8.29 19.01 -24.82
CA VAL A 417 8.53 20.36 -24.25
C VAL A 417 10.00 20.49 -23.92
#